data_AF-A0A7Y2I006-F1
#
_entry.id   AF-A0A7Y2I006-F1
#
_cell.length_a   1.000
_cell.length_b   1.000
_cell.length_c   1.000
_cell.angle_alpha   90.00
_cell.angle_beta   90.00
_cell.angle_gamma   90.00
#
_symmetry.space_group_name_H-M   'P 1'
#
loop_
_entity.id
_entity.type
_entity.pdbx_description
1 polymer ?
#
loop_
_entity_poly.entity_id
_entity_poly.type
_entity_poly.pdbx_seq_one_letter_code
_entity_poly.pdbx_strand_id
1 'polypeptide(L)'
;MLRAIGAAVVGYIVALVLVFVGLTVLWIVLGPDGAFEPGGWDTSLTWNLVNPVIGLAAAIVAGWVCALISPGGRSIAILVGLIVVLGALSAVSVMMKPEPTTPRVETVTMFEAMNAAQAPLWTVILNPIVGVIGVVIGGRLRGRPAAASAS
;
A
#
# COMPACT_ATOMS: atom_id res chain seq x y z
N MET A 1 10.61 -12.52 20.71
CA MET A 1 9.65 -12.74 19.60
C MET A 1 8.45 -11.80 19.69
N LEU A 2 7.77 -11.72 20.83
CA LEU A 2 6.60 -10.85 21.02
C LEU A 2 6.85 -9.38 20.62
N ARG A 3 7.99 -8.80 21.00
CA ARG A 3 8.38 -7.44 20.59
C ARG A 3 8.49 -7.26 19.06
N ALA A 4 8.99 -8.27 18.36
CA ALA A 4 9.14 -8.22 16.90
C ALA A 4 7.79 -8.32 16.19
N ILE A 5 6.89 -9.17 16.69
CA ILE A 5 5.50 -9.29 16.21
C ILE A 5 4.76 -7.97 16.46
N GLY A 6 4.81 -7.45 17.69
CA GLY A 6 4.19 -6.17 18.04
C GLY A 6 4.71 -5.02 17.17
N ALA A 7 6.02 -4.95 16.93
CA ALA A 7 6.59 -3.97 16.00
C ALA A 7 6.04 -4.11 14.57
N ALA A 8 5.92 -5.34 14.04
CA ALA A 8 5.36 -5.58 12.72
C ALA A 8 3.88 -5.18 12.63
N VAL A 9 3.08 -5.47 13.67
CA VAL A 9 1.67 -5.04 13.76
C VAL A 9 1.58 -3.52 13.75
N VAL A 10 2.38 -2.83 14.56
CA VAL A 10 2.39 -1.36 14.60
C VAL A 10 2.82 -0.78 13.25
N GLY A 11 3.87 -1.33 12.62
CA GLY A 11 4.31 -0.91 11.29
C GLY A 11 3.21 -1.08 10.24
N TYR A 12 2.49 -2.22 10.27
CA TYR A 12 1.36 -2.47 9.37
C TYR A 12 0.21 -1.47 9.59
N ILE A 13 -0.16 -1.17 10.84
CA ILE A 13 -1.17 -0.17 11.16
C ILE A 13 -0.76 1.20 10.63
N VAL A 14 0.50 1.59 10.81
CA VAL A 14 1.03 2.85 10.27
C VAL A 14 0.92 2.89 8.74
N ALA A 15 1.30 1.81 8.04
CA ALA A 15 1.13 1.72 6.59
C ALA A 15 -0.35 1.88 6.19
N LEU A 16 -1.27 1.17 6.86
CA LEU A 16 -2.69 1.25 6.58
C LEU A 16 -3.24 2.66 6.72
N VAL A 17 -2.90 3.35 7.81
CA VAL A 17 -3.36 4.73 8.05
C VAL A 17 -2.81 5.67 6.97
N LEU A 18 -1.52 5.56 6.63
CA LEU A 18 -0.90 6.42 5.61
C LEU A 18 -1.47 6.18 4.22
N VAL A 19 -1.68 4.91 3.84
CA VAL A 19 -2.30 4.56 2.55
C VAL A 19 -3.74 5.07 2.53
N PHE A 20 -4.52 4.83 3.59
CA PHE A 20 -5.91 5.28 3.67
C PHE A 20 -6.00 6.80 3.51
N VAL A 21 -5.25 7.56 4.31
CA VAL A 21 -5.23 9.03 4.22
C VAL A 21 -4.75 9.48 2.85
N GLY A 22 -3.68 8.90 2.33
CA GLY A 22 -3.12 9.27 1.02
C GLY A 22 -4.11 9.04 -0.12
N LEU A 23 -4.81 7.91 -0.13
CA LEU A 23 -5.82 7.59 -1.13
C LEU A 23 -7.09 8.41 -0.97
N THR A 24 -7.50 8.74 0.26
CA THR A 24 -8.61 9.68 0.49
C THR A 24 -8.27 11.07 -0.04
N VAL A 25 -7.06 11.58 0.22
CA VAL A 25 -6.59 12.86 -0.34
C VAL A 25 -6.56 12.79 -1.87
N LEU A 26 -6.02 11.72 -2.44
CA LEU A 26 -5.99 11.52 -3.89
C LEU A 26 -7.40 11.52 -4.49
N TRP A 27 -8.34 10.83 -3.85
CA TRP A 27 -9.75 10.80 -4.24
C TRP A 27 -10.39 12.20 -4.21
N ILE A 28 -10.16 12.97 -3.15
CA ILE A 28 -10.70 14.34 -3.03
C ILE A 28 -10.13 15.26 -4.12
N VAL A 29 -8.84 15.09 -4.45
CA VAL A 29 -8.16 15.91 -5.47
C VAL A 29 -8.59 15.55 -6.88
N LEU A 30 -8.68 14.26 -7.21
CA LEU A 30 -9.00 13.78 -8.56
C LEU A 30 -10.50 13.68 -8.83
N GLY A 31 -11.30 13.46 -7.79
CA GLY A 31 -12.70 13.08 -7.92
C GLY A 31 -12.90 11.73 -8.63
N PRO A 32 -14.16 11.35 -8.88
CA PRO A 32 -14.49 10.13 -9.61
C PRO A 32 -13.92 10.10 -11.04
N ASP A 33 -13.93 11.23 -11.74
CA ASP A 33 -13.50 11.31 -13.15
C ASP A 33 -12.00 11.19 -13.32
N GLY A 34 -11.21 11.61 -12.33
CA GLY A 34 -9.77 11.37 -12.34
C GLY A 34 -9.39 9.98 -11.82
N ALA A 35 -10.26 9.32 -11.04
CA ALA A 35 -9.99 8.00 -10.46
C ALA A 35 -10.35 6.83 -11.39
N PHE A 36 -11.29 7.03 -12.32
CA PHE A 36 -11.83 6.00 -13.20
C PHE A 36 -11.79 6.39 -14.68
N GLU A 37 -11.78 5.39 -15.55
CA GLU A 37 -12.02 5.61 -16.98
C GLU A 37 -13.46 6.13 -17.22
N PRO A 38 -13.70 6.91 -18.29
CA PRO A 38 -15.03 7.43 -18.61
C PRO A 38 -16.05 6.30 -18.82
N GLY A 39 -17.19 6.38 -18.13
CA GLY A 39 -18.31 5.43 -18.27
C GLY A 39 -18.08 4.03 -17.66
N GLY A 40 -16.89 3.76 -17.10
CA GLY A 40 -16.51 2.46 -16.56
C GLY A 40 -16.09 2.48 -15.10
N TRP A 41 -15.88 1.29 -14.54
CA TRP A 41 -15.33 1.08 -13.20
C TRP A 41 -13.84 0.75 -13.19
N ASP A 42 -13.22 0.71 -14.36
CA ASP A 42 -11.78 0.54 -14.50
C ASP A 42 -11.06 1.76 -13.95
N THR A 43 -10.06 1.52 -13.11
CA THR A 43 -9.27 2.62 -12.54
C THR A 43 -8.44 3.30 -13.62
N SER A 44 -8.38 4.63 -13.58
CA SER A 44 -7.64 5.42 -14.56
C SER A 44 -6.13 5.16 -14.48
N LEU A 45 -5.41 5.42 -15.57
CA LEU A 45 -3.95 5.33 -15.57
C LEU A 45 -3.32 6.25 -14.49
N THR A 46 -3.86 7.46 -14.31
CA THR A 46 -3.38 8.41 -13.30
C THR A 46 -3.48 7.83 -11.89
N TRP A 47 -4.64 7.25 -11.55
CA TRP A 47 -4.85 6.58 -10.28
C TRP A 47 -3.86 5.43 -10.08
N ASN A 48 -3.70 4.61 -11.13
CA ASN A 48 -2.83 3.44 -11.13
C ASN A 48 -1.34 3.75 -11.00
N LEU A 49 -0.90 4.95 -11.42
CA LEU A 49 0.49 5.40 -11.26
C LEU A 49 0.75 6.06 -9.90
N VAL A 50 -0.21 6.84 -9.38
CA VAL A 50 -0.03 7.57 -8.12
C VAL A 50 -0.20 6.65 -6.91
N ASN A 51 -1.12 5.68 -6.97
CA ASN A 51 -1.39 4.75 -5.87
C ASN A 51 -0.12 3.99 -5.41
N PRO A 52 0.69 3.37 -6.30
CA PRO A 52 1.96 2.75 -5.91
C PRO A 52 2.95 3.72 -5.24
N VAL A 53 2.97 5.00 -5.62
CA VAL A 53 3.85 6.01 -5.00
C VAL A 53 3.45 6.27 -3.55
N ILE A 54 2.16 6.40 -3.29
CA ILE A 54 1.60 6.53 -1.93
C ILE A 54 1.92 5.26 -1.12
N GLY A 55 1.69 4.08 -1.71
CA GLY A 55 2.00 2.79 -1.11
C GLY A 55 3.48 2.64 -0.75
N LEU A 56 4.39 3.08 -1.64
CA LEU A 56 5.83 3.06 -1.40
C LEU A 56 6.21 3.94 -0.20
N ALA A 57 5.71 5.18 -0.17
CA ALA A 57 5.99 6.11 0.92
C ALA A 57 5.49 5.54 2.27
N ALA A 58 4.27 5.00 2.31
CA ALA A 58 3.71 4.37 3.49
C ALA A 58 4.52 3.15 3.94
N ALA A 59 4.95 2.31 3.01
CA ALA A 59 5.77 1.13 3.27
C ALA A 59 7.16 1.50 3.84
N ILE A 60 7.80 2.55 3.33
CA ILE A 60 9.06 3.08 3.87
C ILE A 60 8.87 3.50 5.33
N VAL A 61 7.83 4.27 5.64
CA VAL A 61 7.57 4.69 7.02
C VAL A 61 7.28 3.49 7.92
N ALA A 62 6.50 2.52 7.46
CA ALA A 62 6.20 1.30 8.20
C ALA A 62 7.45 0.45 8.50
N GLY A 63 8.36 0.31 7.53
CA GLY A 63 9.65 -0.35 7.74
C GLY A 63 10.54 0.39 8.74
N TRP A 64 10.55 1.72 8.67
CA TRP A 64 11.27 2.56 9.62
C TRP A 64 10.73 2.43 11.05
N VAL A 65 9.40 2.43 11.24
CA VAL A 65 8.74 2.14 12.53
C VAL A 65 9.02 0.69 12.98
N CYS A 66 9.11 -0.23 12.02
CA CYS A 66 9.66 -1.58 12.14
C CYS A 66 10.94 -1.65 12.96
N ALA A 67 11.94 -0.98 12.41
CA ALA A 67 13.27 -0.83 13.00
C ALA A 67 13.21 0.01 14.28
N LEU A 68 12.34 1.01 14.31
CA LEU A 68 11.76 1.79 15.44
C LEU A 68 11.75 1.04 16.78
N ILE A 69 10.93 0.00 16.76
CA ILE A 69 10.45 -0.67 17.96
C ILE A 69 11.26 -1.94 18.25
N SER A 70 11.71 -2.64 17.20
CA SER A 70 12.44 -3.90 17.33
C SER A 70 13.66 -3.93 16.42
N PRO A 71 14.81 -3.37 16.86
CA PRO A 71 16.08 -3.52 16.15
C PRO A 71 16.46 -5.01 16.07
N GLY A 72 16.95 -5.45 14.91
CA GLY A 72 17.34 -6.86 14.65
C GLY A 72 16.70 -7.54 13.44
N GLY A 73 16.01 -6.79 12.56
CA GLY A 73 15.56 -7.28 11.25
C GLY A 73 14.35 -8.23 11.25
N ARG A 74 14.08 -8.94 12.37
CA ARG A 74 12.99 -9.91 12.45
C ARG A 74 11.59 -9.30 12.28
N SER A 75 11.35 -8.09 12.83
CA SER A 75 10.07 -7.38 12.64
C SER A 75 9.83 -7.01 11.17
N ILE A 76 10.89 -6.57 10.48
CA ILE A 76 10.86 -6.27 9.04
C ILE A 76 10.53 -7.53 8.24
N ALA A 77 11.18 -8.66 8.55
CA ALA A 77 10.89 -9.94 7.88
C ALA A 77 9.44 -10.40 8.08
N ILE A 78 8.89 -10.24 9.29
CA ILE A 78 7.48 -10.55 9.58
C ILE A 78 6.54 -9.64 8.76
N LEU A 79 6.81 -8.34 8.73
CA LEU A 79 6.00 -7.39 7.95
C LEU A 79 6.06 -7.67 6.44
N VAL A 80 7.25 -7.99 5.92
CA VAL A 80 7.43 -8.42 4.51
C VAL A 80 6.60 -9.67 4.22
N GLY A 81 6.67 -10.69 5.09
CA GLY A 81 5.85 -11.89 4.95
C GLY A 81 4.36 -11.58 4.93
N LEU A 82 3.90 -10.69 5.83
CA LEU A 82 2.51 -10.24 5.87
C LEU A 82 2.09 -9.55 4.56
N ILE A 83 2.90 -8.62 4.05
CA ILE A 83 2.61 -7.91 2.78
C ILE A 83 2.51 -8.88 1.61
N VAL A 84 3.42 -9.85 1.51
CA VAL A 84 3.39 -10.85 0.44
C VAL A 84 2.13 -11.69 0.50
N VAL A 85 1.76 -12.18 1.69
CA VAL A 85 0.54 -12.99 1.88
C VAL A 85 -0.71 -12.18 1.54
N LEU A 86 -0.83 -10.97 2.08
CA LEU A 86 -2.00 -10.11 1.82
C LEU A 86 -2.07 -9.67 0.36
N GLY A 87 -0.93 -9.40 -0.28
CA GLY A 87 -0.87 -9.07 -1.70
C GLY A 87 -1.31 -10.24 -2.59
N ALA A 88 -0.87 -11.46 -2.28
CA ALA A 88 -1.30 -12.66 -2.99
C ALA A 88 -2.81 -12.90 -2.83
N LEU A 89 -3.34 -12.78 -1.61
CA LEU A 89 -4.78 -12.87 -1.36
C LEU A 89 -5.56 -11.80 -2.13
N SER A 90 -5.06 -10.56 -2.15
CA SER A 90 -5.68 -9.46 -2.89
C SER A 90 -5.70 -9.71 -4.40
N ALA A 91 -4.62 -10.26 -4.96
CA ALA A 91 -4.56 -10.64 -6.38
C ALA A 91 -5.61 -11.70 -6.72
N VAL A 92 -5.78 -12.72 -5.87
CA VAL A 92 -6.84 -13.72 -6.02
C VAL A 92 -8.22 -13.06 -5.96
N SER A 93 -8.46 -12.17 -4.99
CA SER A 93 -9.74 -11.45 -4.88
C SER A 93 -10.08 -10.64 -6.12
N VAL A 94 -9.09 -9.98 -6.75
CA VAL A 94 -9.32 -9.23 -8.01
C VAL A 94 -9.61 -10.15 -9.18
N MET A 95 -8.87 -11.26 -9.33
CA MET A 95 -9.12 -12.23 -10.40
C MET A 95 -10.50 -12.92 -10.30
N MET A 96 -11.03 -13.04 -9.08
CA MET A 96 -12.34 -13.64 -8.84
C MET A 96 -13.48 -12.61 -8.82
N LYS A 97 -13.17 -11.31 -8.90
CA LYS A 97 -14.18 -10.25 -8.80
C LYS A 97 -15.03 -10.24 -10.08
N PRO A 98 -16.36 -10.40 -10.01
CA PRO A 98 -17.21 -10.28 -11.18
C PRO A 98 -17.14 -8.87 -11.79
N GLU A 99 -17.24 -8.78 -13.11
CA GLU A 99 -17.36 -7.50 -13.79
C GLU A 99 -18.69 -6.82 -13.41
N PRO A 100 -18.71 -5.50 -13.18
CA PRO A 100 -19.94 -4.80 -12.86
C PRO A 100 -20.85 -4.78 -14.08
N THR A 101 -22.11 -5.18 -13.90
CA THR A 101 -23.11 -5.22 -14.99
C THR A 101 -23.77 -3.87 -15.25
N THR A 102 -23.45 -2.85 -14.46
CA THR A 102 -24.04 -1.52 -14.53
C THR A 102 -22.99 -0.46 -14.84
N PRO A 103 -23.27 0.49 -15.74
CA PRO A 103 -22.40 1.63 -15.99
C PRO A 103 -22.17 2.46 -14.72
N ARG A 104 -21.00 3.08 -14.60
CA ARG A 104 -20.71 4.00 -13.50
C ARG A 104 -21.55 5.28 -13.69
N VAL A 105 -22.28 5.68 -12.64
CA VAL A 105 -22.97 6.97 -12.57
C VAL A 105 -21.96 8.10 -12.30
N GLU A 106 -22.26 9.34 -12.72
CA GLU A 106 -21.31 10.47 -12.61
C GLU A 106 -20.95 10.80 -11.14
N THR A 107 -21.94 10.73 -10.23
CA THR A 107 -21.73 10.97 -8.81
C THR A 107 -21.58 9.66 -8.05
N VAL A 108 -20.37 9.34 -7.64
CA VAL A 108 -20.07 8.13 -6.85
C VAL A 108 -19.44 8.49 -5.53
N THR A 109 -19.86 7.84 -4.46
CA THR A 109 -19.18 7.93 -3.18
C THR A 109 -17.89 7.11 -3.19
N MET A 110 -16.92 7.47 -2.34
CA MET A 110 -15.68 6.70 -2.20
C MET A 110 -15.95 5.25 -1.78
N PHE A 111 -16.98 5.01 -0.96
CA PHE A 111 -17.35 3.67 -0.52
C PHE A 111 -17.90 2.81 -1.68
N GLU A 112 -18.78 3.36 -2.52
CA GLU A 112 -19.26 2.68 -3.73
C GLU A 112 -18.10 2.41 -4.70
N ALA A 113 -17.23 3.40 -4.90
CA ALA A 113 -16.02 3.28 -5.71
C ALA A 113 -15.12 2.13 -5.25
N MET A 114 -14.82 2.02 -3.96
CA MET A 114 -14.00 0.91 -3.43
C MET A 114 -14.60 -0.47 -3.70
N ASN A 115 -15.94 -0.58 -3.65
CA ASN A 115 -16.64 -1.85 -3.88
C ASN A 115 -16.72 -2.21 -5.36
N ALA A 116 -16.90 -1.24 -6.24
CA ALA A 116 -17.12 -1.49 -7.67
C ALA A 116 -15.84 -1.40 -8.54
N ALA A 117 -14.78 -0.73 -8.06
CA ALA A 117 -13.56 -0.51 -8.81
C ALA A 117 -12.93 -1.79 -9.38
N GLN A 118 -12.53 -1.75 -10.64
CA GLN A 118 -11.78 -2.79 -11.31
C GLN A 118 -10.34 -2.33 -11.47
N ALA A 119 -9.46 -2.87 -10.62
CA ALA A 119 -8.04 -2.59 -10.69
C ALA A 119 -7.39 -3.55 -11.71
N PRO A 120 -6.55 -3.05 -12.63
CA PRO A 120 -5.87 -3.93 -13.56
C PRO A 120 -4.87 -4.82 -12.81
N LEU A 121 -4.81 -6.10 -13.17
CA LEU A 121 -4.04 -7.13 -12.45
C LEU A 121 -2.57 -6.73 -12.19
N TRP A 122 -1.94 -6.02 -13.14
CA TRP A 122 -0.56 -5.57 -12.99
C TRP A 122 -0.36 -4.62 -11.81
N THR A 123 -1.32 -3.75 -11.49
CA THR A 123 -1.23 -2.84 -10.33
C THR A 123 -1.29 -3.63 -9.03
N VAL A 124 -2.17 -4.63 -8.98
CA VAL A 124 -2.37 -5.49 -7.81
C VAL A 124 -1.12 -6.32 -7.54
N ILE A 125 -0.45 -6.81 -8.59
CA ILE A 125 0.83 -7.52 -8.48
C ILE A 125 1.98 -6.56 -8.09
N LEU A 126 1.97 -5.34 -8.61
CA LEU A 126 2.99 -4.34 -8.31
C LEU A 126 2.97 -3.92 -6.83
N ASN A 127 1.78 -3.79 -6.24
CA ASN A 127 1.60 -3.32 -4.86
C ASN A 127 2.41 -4.09 -3.80
N PRO A 128 2.39 -5.44 -3.72
CA PRO A 128 3.21 -6.17 -2.77
C PRO A 128 4.71 -6.02 -3.06
N ILE A 129 5.13 -5.94 -4.33
CA ILE A 129 6.55 -5.73 -4.69
C ILE A 129 7.01 -4.38 -4.15
N VAL A 130 6.24 -3.32 -4.42
CA VAL A 130 6.48 -1.96 -3.93
C VAL A 130 6.47 -1.91 -2.40
N GLY A 131 5.51 -2.58 -1.76
CA GLY A 131 5.41 -2.66 -0.31
C GLY A 131 6.63 -3.32 0.33
N VAL A 132 7.10 -4.44 -0.23
CA VAL A 132 8.32 -5.13 0.25
C VAL A 132 9.55 -4.24 0.07
N ILE A 133 9.72 -3.64 -1.11
CA ILE A 133 10.84 -2.72 -1.37
C ILE A 133 10.84 -1.58 -0.35
N GLY A 134 9.69 -0.94 -0.15
CA GLY A 134 9.53 0.18 0.78
C GLY A 134 9.88 -0.23 2.21
N VAL A 135 9.31 -1.33 2.71
CA VAL A 135 9.57 -1.81 4.08
C VAL A 135 11.05 -2.12 4.30
N VAL A 136 11.71 -2.76 3.33
CA VAL A 136 13.14 -3.07 3.43
C VAL A 136 13.99 -1.80 3.42
N ILE A 137 13.69 -0.82 2.55
CA ILE A 137 14.37 0.48 2.52
C ILE A 137 14.19 1.19 3.87
N GLY A 138 12.95 1.36 4.32
CA GLY A 138 12.61 2.02 5.58
C GLY A 138 13.30 1.41 6.79
N GLY A 139 13.33 0.08 6.85
CA GLY A 139 14.01 -0.65 7.91
C GLY A 139 15.53 -0.45 7.93
N ARG A 140 16.14 -0.27 6.75
CA ARG A 140 17.59 -0.01 6.61
C ARG A 140 17.98 1.44 6.93
N LEU A 141 17.08 2.41 6.73
CA LEU A 141 17.36 3.83 7.02
C LEU A 141 17.70 4.08 8.49
N ARG A 142 17.21 3.25 9.42
CA ARG A 142 17.60 3.34 10.84
C ARG A 142 18.92 2.65 11.17
N GLY A 143 19.41 1.77 10.30
CA GLY A 143 20.50 0.83 10.56
C GLY A 143 21.92 1.37 10.42
N ARG A 144 22.14 2.69 10.37
CA ARG A 144 23.48 3.27 10.41
C ARG A 144 23.66 4.10 11.69
N PRO A 145 24.29 3.53 12.74
CA PRO A 145 25.00 4.35 13.72
C PRO A 145 26.02 5.20 12.95
N ALA A 146 26.08 6.49 13.25
CA ALA A 146 27.07 7.43 12.74
C ALA A 146 28.47 7.07 13.27
N ALA A 147 29.07 6.02 12.71
CA ALA A 147 30.42 5.55 13.03
C ALA A 147 31.25 5.52 11.74
N ALA A 148 31.47 6.69 11.14
CA ALA A 148 32.41 6.86 10.01
C ALA A 148 32.85 8.34 9.82
N SER A 149 32.93 9.14 10.89
CA SER A 149 33.43 10.52 10.80
C SER A 149 34.40 10.88 11.94
N ALA A 150 35.13 9.91 12.47
CA ALA A 150 36.22 10.15 13.41
C ALA A 150 37.33 9.10 13.16
N SER A 151 38.15 9.38 12.15
CA SER A 151 39.50 8.81 11.98
C SER A 151 40.44 9.97 11.72
#